data_AF-A0A368GHZ5-F1
#
_entry.id   AF-A0A368GHZ5-F1
#
_cell.length_a   1.000
_cell.length_b   1.000
_cell.length_c   1.000
_cell.angle_alpha   90.00
_cell.angle_beta   90.00
_cell.angle_gamma   90.00
#
_symmetry.space_group_name_H-M   'P 1'
#
loop_
_entity.id
_entity.type
_entity.pdbx_description
1 polymer ?
#
loop_
_entity_poly.entity_id
_entity_poly.type
_entity_poly.pdbx_seq_one_letter_code
_entity_poly.pdbx_strand_id
1 'polypeptide(L)'
;MAFVLKNHLSFVLCIVQALFLEQPYICEGLDPFALFIDLFTKFLKQCSRPMTISGAVAERAKLKSYILLGCLVILIQALPAHWVWDSEGFFYKLGVVDFAGCSAVHMVGGIIGLIATVYLKPRRNRFNEDSVHQMSSPTNALLGTFLLWWGWFGINAGSVWGITSGRWRLGARAAVATIMSSIGGGATSIVISFVKTKKLQVNFLINGILSSIVSITALCAVSRPWHALIIGGVSSAFSISVLPLLDRFKVDDPVGIVPIHLTSSIWGMTAVGIFCEKDRYLVSRIKKMNEIWRNLFLPMF
;
A
#
# COMPACT_ATOMS: atom_id res chain seq x y z
N MET A 1 -11.22 1.06 -40.05
CA MET A 1 -12.14 0.61 -38.98
C MET A 1 -11.57 -0.55 -38.14
N ALA A 2 -10.78 -1.47 -38.70
CA ALA A 2 -10.13 -2.57 -37.97
C ALA A 2 -8.93 -2.18 -37.06
N PHE A 3 -8.36 -0.98 -37.22
CA PHE A 3 -7.22 -0.51 -36.42
C PHE A 3 -7.62 0.05 -35.04
N VAL A 4 -8.85 0.57 -34.90
CA VAL A 4 -9.37 1.12 -33.63
C VAL A 4 -9.85 0.01 -32.69
N LEU A 5 -10.42 -1.06 -33.23
CA LEU A 5 -10.88 -2.23 -32.46
C LEU A 5 -9.73 -3.04 -31.82
N LYS A 6 -8.55 -3.07 -32.46
CA LYS A 6 -7.36 -3.78 -31.93
C LYS A 6 -6.80 -3.13 -30.66
N ASN A 7 -6.93 -1.80 -30.54
CA ASN A 7 -6.48 -1.04 -29.36
C ASN A 7 -7.45 -1.16 -28.18
N HIS A 8 -8.76 -1.24 -28.43
CA HIS A 8 -9.74 -1.46 -27.36
C HIS A 8 -9.73 -2.90 -26.84
N LEU A 9 -9.52 -3.89 -27.71
CA LEU A 9 -9.36 -5.27 -27.27
C LEU A 9 -8.07 -5.47 -26.47
N SER A 10 -6.97 -4.82 -26.87
CA SER A 10 -5.71 -4.83 -26.11
C SER A 10 -5.84 -4.09 -24.77
N PHE A 11 -6.67 -3.04 -24.68
CA PHE A 11 -6.94 -2.36 -23.42
C PHE A 11 -7.85 -3.18 -22.49
N VAL A 12 -8.87 -3.86 -23.01
CA VAL A 12 -9.73 -4.77 -22.24
C VAL A 12 -8.98 -6.04 -21.86
N LEU A 13 -8.17 -6.61 -22.75
CA LEU A 13 -7.22 -7.68 -22.43
C LEU A 13 -6.18 -7.19 -21.43
N CYS A 14 -5.68 -5.95 -21.51
CA CYS A 14 -4.79 -5.38 -20.51
C CYS A 14 -5.51 -5.15 -19.17
N ILE A 15 -6.81 -4.88 -19.14
CA ILE A 15 -7.60 -4.83 -17.90
C ILE A 15 -7.83 -6.23 -17.32
N VAL A 16 -8.15 -7.22 -18.16
CA VAL A 16 -8.28 -8.62 -17.74
C VAL A 16 -6.93 -9.17 -17.29
N GLN A 17 -5.86 -8.86 -18.01
CA GLN A 17 -4.48 -9.20 -17.68
C GLN A 17 -4.01 -8.40 -16.47
N ALA A 18 -4.40 -7.13 -16.28
CA ALA A 18 -4.18 -6.33 -15.07
C ALA A 18 -4.97 -6.85 -13.85
N LEU A 19 -6.12 -7.49 -14.08
CA LEU A 19 -6.92 -8.19 -13.07
C LEU A 19 -6.34 -9.58 -12.73
N PHE A 20 -5.51 -10.16 -13.61
CA PHE A 20 -4.93 -11.50 -13.46
C PHE A 20 -3.37 -11.56 -13.50
N LEU A 21 -2.66 -10.42 -13.43
CA LEU A 21 -1.28 -10.20 -13.91
C LEU A 21 -0.34 -11.40 -13.73
N GLU A 22 -0.16 -12.17 -14.82
CA GLU A 22 1.08 -12.89 -15.06
C GLU A 22 2.22 -11.86 -15.12
N GLN A 23 3.06 -11.86 -14.09
CA GLN A 23 4.44 -11.46 -14.28
C GLN A 23 5.10 -12.60 -15.06
N PRO A 24 5.95 -12.35 -16.07
CA PRO A 24 6.54 -13.36 -16.95
C PRO A 24 7.62 -14.21 -16.27
N TYR A 25 7.50 -14.43 -14.96
CA TYR A 25 8.37 -15.33 -14.22
C TYR A 25 7.54 -16.51 -13.70
N ILE A 26 7.51 -17.53 -14.56
CA ILE A 26 7.24 -18.96 -14.28
C ILE A 26 5.75 -19.30 -14.12
N CYS A 27 5.02 -19.43 -15.22
CA CYS A 27 3.79 -20.27 -15.24
C CYS A 27 4.03 -21.64 -15.91
N GLU A 28 5.20 -21.86 -16.53
CA GLU A 28 5.59 -23.18 -17.00
C GLU A 28 6.22 -23.99 -15.85
N GLY A 29 5.47 -24.96 -15.32
CA GLY A 29 5.99 -25.98 -14.41
C GLY A 29 5.90 -25.69 -12.90
N LEU A 30 5.12 -24.69 -12.46
CA LEU A 30 4.84 -24.53 -11.02
C LEU A 30 3.89 -25.63 -10.52
N ASP A 31 4.17 -26.15 -9.33
CA ASP A 31 3.24 -27.05 -8.65
C ASP A 31 1.90 -26.32 -8.38
N PRO A 32 0.76 -27.04 -8.36
CA PRO A 32 -0.56 -26.44 -8.14
C PRO A 32 -0.68 -25.62 -6.85
N PHE A 33 0.15 -25.89 -5.84
CA PHE A 33 0.15 -25.17 -4.57
C PHE A 33 0.84 -23.80 -4.71
N ALA A 34 1.92 -23.68 -5.49
CA ALA A 34 2.53 -22.38 -5.79
C ALA A 34 1.62 -21.47 -6.63
N LEU A 35 0.87 -22.04 -7.58
CA LEU A 35 -0.15 -21.30 -8.34
C LEU A 35 -1.29 -20.82 -7.42
N PHE A 36 -1.73 -21.66 -6.48
CA PHE A 36 -2.72 -21.29 -5.48
C PHE A 36 -2.24 -20.15 -4.58
N ILE A 37 -0.99 -20.18 -4.10
CA ILE A 37 -0.43 -19.10 -3.28
C ILE A 37 -0.36 -17.79 -4.06
N ASP A 38 0.03 -17.83 -5.34
CA ASP A 38 0.09 -16.64 -6.19
C ASP A 38 -1.30 -16.03 -6.41
N LEU A 39 -2.28 -16.85 -6.83
CA LEU A 39 -3.67 -16.43 -7.00
C LEU A 39 -4.30 -15.91 -5.71
N PHE A 40 -4.05 -16.59 -4.58
CA PHE A 40 -4.55 -16.19 -3.27
C PHE A 40 -3.94 -14.85 -2.80
N THR A 41 -2.64 -14.65 -2.98
CA THR A 41 -1.96 -13.40 -2.62
C THR A 41 -2.43 -12.23 -3.49
N LYS A 42 -2.63 -12.48 -4.80
CA LYS A 42 -3.23 -11.51 -5.73
C LYS A 42 -4.66 -11.16 -5.32
N PHE A 43 -5.47 -12.17 -5.02
CA PHE A 43 -6.86 -12.00 -4.56
C PHE A 43 -6.94 -11.18 -3.26
N LEU A 44 -6.09 -11.45 -2.27
CA LEU A 44 -6.06 -10.68 -1.02
C LEU A 44 -5.73 -9.21 -1.27
N LYS A 45 -4.73 -8.91 -2.11
CA LYS A 45 -4.41 -7.53 -2.50
C LYS A 45 -5.54 -6.86 -3.28
N GLN A 46 -6.31 -7.61 -4.05
CA GLN A 46 -7.48 -7.11 -4.78
C GLN A 46 -8.61 -6.73 -3.81
N CYS A 47 -8.86 -7.56 -2.81
CA CYS A 47 -9.89 -7.35 -1.78
C CYS A 47 -9.59 -6.13 -0.88
N SER A 48 -8.32 -5.78 -0.66
CA SER A 48 -7.95 -4.58 0.12
C SER A 48 -8.31 -3.27 -0.59
N ARG A 49 -8.45 -3.26 -1.92
CA ARG A 49 -8.63 -2.03 -2.72
C ARG A 49 -9.99 -1.36 -2.49
N PRO A 50 -11.14 -2.08 -2.58
CA PRO A 50 -12.45 -1.50 -2.24
C PRO A 50 -12.56 -1.09 -0.77
N MET A 51 -11.93 -1.85 0.14
CA MET A 51 -12.02 -1.62 1.59
C MET A 51 -11.47 -0.24 1.99
N THR A 52 -10.49 0.28 1.25
CA THR A 52 -9.90 1.62 1.49
C THR A 52 -10.93 2.75 1.33
N ILE A 53 -11.98 2.56 0.52
CA ILE A 53 -12.99 3.60 0.27
C ILE A 53 -14.20 3.45 1.19
N SER A 54 -14.43 2.25 1.71
CA SER A 54 -15.55 1.95 2.62
C SER A 54 -15.58 2.89 3.83
N GLY A 55 -14.42 3.18 4.41
CA GLY A 55 -14.30 4.09 5.54
C GLY A 55 -14.48 5.57 5.16
N ALA A 56 -14.04 5.97 3.97
CA ALA A 56 -14.19 7.34 3.48
C ALA A 56 -15.68 7.72 3.31
N VAL A 57 -16.46 6.80 2.78
CA VAL A 57 -17.89 7.00 2.47
C VAL A 57 -18.85 6.51 3.56
N ALA A 58 -18.30 6.07 4.70
CA ALA A 58 -19.06 5.51 5.81
C ALA A 58 -20.18 6.46 6.29
N GLU A 59 -21.25 5.86 6.80
CA GLU A 59 -22.46 6.49 7.36
C GLU A 59 -23.34 7.27 6.36
N ARG A 60 -22.88 7.55 5.14
CA ARG A 60 -23.63 8.35 4.15
C ARG A 60 -23.76 7.74 2.75
N ALA A 61 -23.09 6.63 2.47
CA ALA A 61 -23.26 5.87 1.23
C ALA A 61 -24.35 4.81 1.32
N LYS A 62 -25.16 4.68 0.26
CA LYS A 62 -26.08 3.54 0.08
C LYS A 62 -25.29 2.28 -0.29
N LEU A 63 -25.68 1.12 0.25
CA LEU A 63 -24.99 -0.15 0.00
C LEU A 63 -24.85 -0.48 -1.50
N LYS A 64 -25.89 -0.25 -2.30
CA LYS A 64 -25.84 -0.48 -3.76
C LYS A 64 -24.77 0.38 -4.45
N SER A 65 -24.69 1.66 -4.08
CA SER A 65 -23.67 2.59 -4.60
C SER A 65 -22.27 2.20 -4.13
N TYR A 66 -22.14 1.71 -2.90
CA TYR A 66 -20.88 1.24 -2.34
C TYR A 66 -20.34 0.01 -3.10
N ILE A 67 -21.20 -0.98 -3.40
CA ILE A 67 -20.80 -2.17 -4.17
C ILE A 67 -20.33 -1.76 -5.57
N LEU A 68 -21.09 -0.90 -6.27
CA LEU A 68 -20.72 -0.40 -7.59
C LEU A 68 -19.38 0.36 -7.55
N LEU A 69 -19.21 1.25 -6.58
CA LEU A 69 -17.96 1.99 -6.39
C LEU A 69 -16.79 1.05 -6.12
N GLY A 70 -16.98 0.01 -5.31
CA GLY A 70 -15.97 -1.02 -5.05
C GLY A 70 -15.50 -1.73 -6.33
N CYS A 71 -16.44 -2.11 -7.22
CA CYS A 71 -16.12 -2.69 -8.52
C CYS A 71 -15.35 -1.71 -9.41
N LEU A 72 -15.75 -0.44 -9.45
CA LEU A 72 -15.07 0.59 -10.24
C LEU A 72 -13.64 0.84 -9.74
N VAL A 73 -13.43 0.82 -8.43
CA VAL A 73 -12.11 1.07 -7.82
C VAL A 73 -11.13 -0.04 -8.16
N ILE A 74 -11.60 -1.28 -8.21
CA ILE A 74 -10.82 -2.41 -8.68
C ILE A 74 -10.28 -2.14 -10.11
N LEU A 75 -11.14 -1.66 -11.01
CA LEU A 75 -10.75 -1.33 -12.39
C LEU A 75 -9.80 -0.12 -12.44
N ILE A 76 -10.10 0.92 -11.67
CA ILE A 76 -9.28 2.14 -11.63
C ILE A 76 -7.87 1.82 -11.09
N GLN A 77 -7.75 1.02 -10.03
CA GLN A 77 -6.45 0.65 -9.45
C GLN A 77 -5.67 -0.35 -10.31
N ALA A 78 -6.31 -1.06 -11.24
CA ALA A 78 -5.62 -1.97 -12.16
C ALA A 78 -4.65 -1.21 -13.09
N LEU A 79 -4.99 0.01 -13.51
CA LEU A 79 -4.14 0.80 -14.41
C LEU A 79 -2.84 1.27 -13.72
N PRO A 80 -2.84 1.93 -12.55
CA PRO A 80 -1.61 2.25 -11.82
C PRO A 80 -0.81 1.02 -11.42
N ALA A 81 -1.48 -0.08 -11.06
CA ALA A 81 -0.80 -1.34 -10.76
C ALA A 81 -0.01 -1.86 -11.98
N HIS A 82 -0.61 -1.83 -13.17
CA HIS A 82 0.10 -2.18 -14.40
C HIS A 82 1.26 -1.21 -14.67
N TRP A 83 1.07 0.10 -14.53
CA TRP A 83 2.15 1.07 -14.77
C TRP A 83 3.38 0.84 -13.90
N VAL A 84 3.19 0.42 -12.64
CA VAL A 84 4.25 0.32 -11.63
C VAL A 84 4.87 -1.09 -11.55
N TRP A 85 4.06 -2.15 -11.69
CA TRP A 85 4.53 -3.51 -11.45
C TRP A 85 4.72 -4.35 -12.71
N ASP A 86 4.02 -4.05 -13.80
CA ASP A 86 4.19 -4.78 -15.04
C ASP A 86 5.53 -4.44 -15.69
N SER A 87 6.22 -5.44 -16.27
CA SER A 87 7.50 -5.21 -16.96
C SER A 87 7.38 -4.23 -18.13
N GLU A 88 6.19 -4.16 -18.75
CA GLU A 88 5.88 -3.23 -19.81
C GLU A 88 5.36 -1.88 -19.32
N GLY A 89 5.10 -1.76 -18.02
CA GLY A 89 4.59 -0.57 -17.35
C GLY A 89 5.52 0.63 -17.49
N PHE A 90 4.92 1.81 -17.68
CA PHE A 90 5.67 3.06 -17.86
C PHE A 90 6.56 3.39 -16.65
N PHE A 91 6.05 3.29 -15.42
CA PHE A 91 6.82 3.57 -14.21
C PHE A 91 7.83 2.48 -13.90
N TYR A 92 7.51 1.21 -14.22
CA TYR A 92 8.46 0.11 -14.14
C TYR A 92 9.70 0.38 -15.01
N LYS A 93 9.50 0.77 -16.28
CA LYS A 93 10.59 1.11 -17.22
C LYS A 93 11.42 2.31 -16.78
N LEU A 94 10.82 3.26 -16.05
CA LEU A 94 11.53 4.37 -15.43
C LEU A 94 12.29 3.99 -14.15
N GLY A 95 12.16 2.75 -13.68
CA GLY A 95 12.85 2.26 -12.48
C GLY A 95 12.19 2.69 -11.17
N VAL A 96 10.91 3.04 -11.18
CA VAL A 96 10.16 3.36 -9.95
C VAL A 96 10.09 2.11 -9.08
N VAL A 97 10.41 2.28 -7.80
CA VAL A 97 10.31 1.21 -6.80
C VAL A 97 9.07 1.43 -5.94
N ASP A 98 8.13 0.50 -6.03
CA ASP A 98 7.01 0.36 -5.11
C ASP A 98 6.84 -1.12 -4.79
N PHE A 99 7.38 -1.54 -3.65
CA PHE A 99 7.55 -2.95 -3.35
C PHE A 99 6.22 -3.68 -3.13
N ALA A 100 5.32 -3.12 -2.32
CA ALA A 100 4.09 -3.79 -1.89
C ALA A 100 2.80 -2.99 -2.14
N GLY A 101 2.87 -1.80 -2.75
CA GLY A 101 1.67 -1.06 -3.20
C GLY A 101 1.42 0.24 -2.46
N CYS A 102 2.48 0.94 -2.06
CA CYS A 102 2.38 2.25 -1.46
C CYS A 102 1.73 3.27 -2.40
N SER A 103 2.11 3.27 -3.68
CA SER A 103 1.48 4.12 -4.70
C SER A 103 0.23 3.46 -5.26
N ALA A 104 0.37 2.29 -5.89
CA ALA A 104 -0.67 1.67 -6.70
C ALA A 104 -1.94 1.32 -5.91
N VAL A 105 -1.82 1.04 -4.60
CA VAL A 105 -2.94 0.71 -3.73
C VAL A 105 -3.28 1.89 -2.81
N HIS A 106 -2.34 2.31 -1.97
CA HIS A 106 -2.65 3.28 -0.91
C HIS A 106 -2.76 4.71 -1.41
N MET A 107 -1.85 5.19 -2.26
CA MET A 107 -1.94 6.55 -2.79
C MET A 107 -3.19 6.71 -3.65
N VAL A 108 -3.43 5.78 -4.59
CA VAL A 108 -4.61 5.81 -5.46
C VAL A 108 -5.89 5.67 -4.65
N GLY A 109 -5.94 4.72 -3.69
CA GLY A 109 -7.08 4.57 -2.79
C GLY A 109 -7.35 5.81 -1.93
N GLY A 110 -6.28 6.47 -1.45
CA GLY A 110 -6.35 7.71 -0.70
C GLY A 110 -6.88 8.89 -1.53
N ILE A 111 -6.45 9.02 -2.79
CA ILE A 111 -6.98 10.03 -3.72
C ILE A 111 -8.46 9.78 -3.99
N ILE A 112 -8.84 8.53 -4.28
CA ILE A 112 -10.26 8.19 -4.52
C ILE A 112 -11.08 8.47 -3.26
N GLY A 113 -10.59 8.13 -2.06
CA GLY A 113 -11.23 8.43 -0.80
C GLY A 113 -11.40 9.93 -0.55
N LEU A 114 -10.38 10.74 -0.86
CA LEU A 114 -10.45 12.20 -0.79
C LEU A 114 -11.52 12.75 -1.74
N ILE A 115 -11.53 12.31 -3.01
CA ILE A 115 -12.53 12.75 -3.99
C ILE A 115 -13.94 12.33 -3.53
N ALA A 116 -14.10 11.11 -3.03
CA ALA A 116 -15.38 10.60 -2.56
C ALA A 116 -15.90 11.38 -1.34
N THR A 117 -15.05 11.69 -0.37
CA THR A 117 -15.43 12.46 0.83
C THR A 117 -15.81 13.90 0.50
N VAL A 118 -15.08 14.54 -0.42
CA VAL A 118 -15.40 15.88 -0.93
C VAL A 118 -16.74 15.87 -1.68
N TYR A 119 -16.96 14.88 -2.55
CA TYR A 119 -18.19 14.80 -3.36
C TYR A 119 -19.43 14.49 -2.52
N LEU A 120 -19.34 13.54 -1.58
CA LEU A 120 -20.44 13.18 -0.68
C LEU A 120 -20.76 14.28 0.34
N LYS A 121 -19.85 15.25 0.51
CA LYS A 121 -19.90 16.31 1.51
C LYS A 121 -19.84 15.75 2.95
N PRO A 122 -19.76 16.63 3.95
CA PRO A 122 -19.72 16.21 5.35
C PRO A 122 -20.96 15.47 5.83
N ARG A 123 -20.80 14.57 6.80
CA ARG A 123 -21.92 14.00 7.54
C ARG A 123 -22.73 15.09 8.23
N ARG A 124 -24.01 14.81 8.45
CA ARG A 124 -24.94 15.74 9.11
C ARG A 124 -24.36 16.15 10.46
N ASN A 125 -24.39 17.46 10.72
CA ASN A 125 -23.92 18.07 11.97
C ASN A 125 -22.43 17.84 12.30
N ARG A 126 -21.58 17.37 11.37
CA ARG A 126 -20.15 17.13 11.64
C ARG A 126 -19.35 18.39 11.97
N PHE A 127 -19.78 19.56 11.49
CA PHE A 127 -19.04 20.82 11.65
C PHE A 127 -19.90 21.91 12.31
N ASN A 128 -20.90 21.52 13.09
CA ASN A 128 -21.70 22.45 13.90
C ASN A 128 -21.00 22.73 15.23
N GLU A 129 -21.30 23.85 15.89
CA GLU A 129 -20.63 24.25 17.14
C GLU A 129 -20.82 23.23 18.28
N ASP A 130 -21.98 22.57 18.36
CA ASP A 130 -22.30 21.56 19.39
C ASP A 130 -21.88 20.12 19.04
N SER A 131 -21.12 19.94 17.96
CA SER A 131 -20.84 18.61 17.45
C SER A 131 -19.79 17.87 18.28
N VAL A 132 -20.15 16.69 18.77
CA VAL A 132 -19.26 15.83 19.56
C VAL A 132 -18.49 14.90 18.63
N HIS A 133 -17.16 15.04 18.60
CA HIS A 133 -16.27 14.23 17.74
C HIS A 133 -15.67 13.04 18.47
N GLN A 134 -16.51 12.20 19.05
CA GLN A 134 -16.04 10.99 19.72
C GLN A 134 -16.18 9.75 18.85
N MET A 135 -15.16 8.91 18.91
CA MET A 135 -15.18 7.58 18.32
C MET A 135 -16.22 6.71 19.03
N SER A 136 -17.08 6.05 18.26
CA SER A 136 -18.18 5.25 18.81
C SER A 136 -17.74 4.06 19.65
N SER A 137 -16.67 3.36 19.25
CA SER A 137 -16.07 2.26 20.00
C SER A 137 -14.55 2.23 19.84
N PRO A 138 -13.79 2.77 20.81
CA PRO A 138 -12.33 2.69 20.81
C PRO A 138 -11.79 1.27 20.79
N THR A 139 -12.45 0.34 21.49
CA THR A 139 -12.05 -1.08 21.55
C THR A 139 -12.11 -1.74 20.17
N ASN A 140 -13.20 -1.54 19.42
CA ASN A 140 -13.33 -2.11 18.08
C ASN A 140 -12.34 -1.50 17.10
N ALA A 141 -12.08 -0.19 17.21
CA ALA A 141 -11.09 0.49 16.38
C ALA A 141 -9.67 -0.03 16.65
N LEU A 142 -9.30 -0.25 17.91
CA LEU A 142 -8.01 -0.85 18.29
C LEU A 142 -7.90 -2.30 17.83
N LEU A 143 -8.95 -3.11 17.97
CA LEU A 143 -8.98 -4.47 17.45
C LEU A 143 -8.79 -4.50 15.92
N GLY A 144 -9.53 -3.66 15.20
CA GLY A 144 -9.36 -3.50 13.76
C GLY A 144 -7.95 -3.06 13.37
N THR A 145 -7.37 -2.13 14.13
CA THR A 145 -5.98 -1.67 13.92
C THR A 145 -4.99 -2.80 14.12
N PHE A 146 -5.17 -3.63 15.16
CA PHE A 146 -4.32 -4.80 15.40
C PHE A 146 -4.42 -5.83 14.26
N LEU A 147 -5.64 -6.13 13.80
CA LEU A 147 -5.86 -7.05 12.68
C LEU A 147 -5.22 -6.53 11.38
N LEU A 148 -5.34 -5.24 11.09
CA LEU A 148 -4.67 -4.60 9.95
C LEU A 148 -3.16 -4.65 10.09
N TRP A 149 -2.62 -4.28 11.25
CA TRP A 149 -1.20 -4.30 11.55
C TRP A 149 -0.60 -5.71 11.40
N TRP A 150 -1.28 -6.73 11.94
CA TRP A 150 -0.87 -8.13 11.80
C TRP A 150 -0.97 -8.61 10.34
N GLY A 151 -2.07 -8.29 9.65
CA GLY A 151 -2.25 -8.61 8.23
C GLY A 151 -1.20 -7.95 7.33
N TRP A 152 -0.67 -6.79 7.74
CA TRP A 152 0.32 -6.03 6.98
C TRP A 152 1.65 -6.76 6.82
N PHE A 153 2.01 -7.64 7.76
CA PHE A 153 3.16 -8.53 7.60
C PHE A 153 2.99 -9.43 6.37
N GLY A 154 1.78 -9.97 6.17
CA GLY A 154 1.44 -10.76 4.99
C GLY A 154 1.52 -9.93 3.70
N ILE A 155 1.05 -8.69 3.72
CA ILE A 155 1.12 -7.79 2.56
C ILE A 155 2.59 -7.51 2.20
N ASN A 156 3.41 -7.10 3.18
CA ASN A 156 4.78 -6.67 2.91
C ASN A 156 5.71 -7.86 2.64
N ALA A 157 5.74 -8.87 3.51
CA ALA A 157 6.59 -10.03 3.32
C ALA A 157 6.14 -10.92 2.15
N GLY A 158 4.82 -11.02 1.92
CA GLY A 158 4.25 -11.79 0.81
C GLY A 158 4.50 -11.16 -0.56
N SER A 159 4.75 -9.85 -0.63
CA SER A 159 5.09 -9.14 -1.89
C SER A 159 6.45 -9.51 -2.48
N VAL A 160 7.18 -10.41 -1.84
CA VAL A 160 8.42 -11.01 -2.37
C VAL A 160 8.14 -12.11 -3.41
N TRP A 161 6.93 -12.68 -3.43
CA TRP A 161 6.50 -13.71 -4.38
C TRP A 161 7.42 -14.94 -4.38
N GLY A 162 7.64 -15.49 -3.19
CA GLY A 162 8.33 -16.76 -3.00
C GLY A 162 9.38 -16.75 -1.88
N ILE A 163 9.78 -17.95 -1.47
CA ILE A 163 10.76 -18.18 -0.40
C ILE A 163 12.05 -18.83 -0.89
N THR A 164 12.01 -19.47 -2.06
CA THR A 164 13.14 -20.18 -2.67
C THR A 164 14.19 -19.19 -3.20
N SER A 165 15.36 -19.70 -3.59
CA SER A 165 16.41 -18.89 -4.21
C SER A 165 16.87 -17.68 -3.37
N GLY A 166 16.75 -17.76 -2.05
CA GLY A 166 17.15 -16.70 -1.12
C GLY A 166 16.12 -15.58 -0.95
N ARG A 167 14.95 -15.66 -1.61
CA ARG A 167 13.87 -14.67 -1.51
C ARG A 167 13.32 -14.54 -0.09
N TRP A 168 13.36 -15.62 0.72
CA TRP A 168 13.00 -15.57 2.15
C TRP A 168 13.69 -14.46 2.94
N ARG A 169 14.92 -14.06 2.56
CA ARG A 169 15.66 -12.96 3.21
C ARG A 169 15.00 -11.61 2.99
N LEU A 170 14.46 -11.37 1.79
CA LEU A 170 13.71 -10.16 1.47
C LEU A 170 12.39 -10.13 2.25
N GLY A 171 11.72 -11.28 2.39
CA GLY A 171 10.49 -11.41 3.18
C GLY A 171 10.72 -11.15 4.65
N ALA A 172 11.78 -11.74 5.22
CA ALA A 172 12.20 -11.47 6.59
C ALA A 172 12.56 -10.00 6.80
N ARG A 173 13.30 -9.38 5.86
CA ARG A 173 13.62 -7.96 5.93
C ARG A 173 12.36 -7.09 5.87
N ALA A 174 11.41 -7.41 4.97
CA ALA A 174 10.14 -6.71 4.87
C ALA A 174 9.31 -6.80 6.15
N ALA A 175 9.26 -7.98 6.79
CA ALA A 175 8.61 -8.15 8.09
C ALA A 175 9.28 -7.29 9.18
N VAL A 176 10.62 -7.32 9.25
CA VAL A 176 11.39 -6.50 10.21
C VAL A 176 11.19 -5.00 9.96
N ALA A 177 11.23 -4.56 8.70
CA ALA A 177 10.98 -3.16 8.36
C ALA A 177 9.55 -2.73 8.74
N THR A 178 8.57 -3.62 8.58
CA THR A 178 7.16 -3.35 8.94
C THR A 178 7.01 -3.12 10.45
N ILE A 179 7.56 -4.01 11.29
CA ILE A 179 7.51 -3.84 12.75
C ILE A 179 8.28 -2.59 13.18
N MET A 180 9.49 -2.37 12.65
CA MET A 180 10.31 -1.21 12.99
C MET A 180 9.64 0.10 12.59
N SER A 181 9.01 0.16 11.43
CA SER A 181 8.21 1.33 11.03
C SER A 181 7.04 1.57 11.97
N SER A 182 6.31 0.52 12.35
CA SER A 182 5.19 0.64 13.28
C SER A 182 5.60 1.12 14.67
N ILE A 183 6.79 0.72 15.15
CA ILE A 183 7.37 1.22 16.41
C ILE A 183 7.67 2.72 16.27
N GLY A 184 8.29 3.14 15.17
CA GLY A 184 8.59 4.54 14.90
C GLY A 184 7.32 5.42 14.84
N GLY A 185 6.29 4.96 14.13
CA GLY A 185 5.00 5.64 14.04
C GLY A 185 4.21 5.65 15.35
N GLY A 186 4.18 4.52 16.05
CA GLY A 186 3.55 4.39 17.37
C GLY A 186 4.19 5.32 18.40
N ALA A 187 5.52 5.31 18.51
CA ALA A 187 6.23 6.21 19.43
C ALA A 187 6.00 7.69 19.08
N THR A 188 6.08 8.04 17.80
CA THR A 188 5.86 9.42 17.34
C THR A 188 4.44 9.90 17.63
N SER A 189 3.42 9.07 17.37
CA SER A 189 2.02 9.41 17.67
C SER A 189 1.75 9.56 19.17
N ILE A 190 2.34 8.72 20.01
CA ILE A 190 2.28 8.86 21.48
C ILE A 190 2.84 10.22 21.90
N VAL A 191 4.06 10.55 21.43
CA VAL A 191 4.71 11.83 21.75
C VAL A 191 3.83 13.01 21.30
N ILE A 192 3.37 13.02 20.05
CA ILE A 192 2.51 14.09 19.52
C ILE A 192 1.22 14.19 20.34
N SER A 193 0.63 13.06 20.75
CA SER A 193 -0.59 13.05 21.56
C SER A 193 -0.41 13.67 22.93
N PHE A 194 0.67 13.32 23.64
CA PHE A 194 0.96 13.90 24.95
C PHE A 194 1.34 15.37 24.86
N VAL A 195 2.09 15.77 23.82
CA VAL A 195 2.45 17.18 23.60
C VAL A 195 1.20 18.02 23.34
N LYS A 196 0.29 17.56 22.47
CA LYS A 196 -0.91 18.33 22.08
C LYS A 196 -2.04 18.30 23.10
N THR A 197 -2.32 17.15 23.70
CA THR A 197 -3.54 16.97 24.52
C THR A 197 -3.28 16.58 25.97
N LYS A 198 -2.01 16.43 26.38
CA LYS A 198 -1.58 15.96 27.72
C LYS A 198 -2.13 14.57 28.09
N LYS A 199 -2.70 13.85 27.14
CA LYS A 199 -3.28 12.52 27.28
C LYS A 199 -2.97 11.70 26.02
N LEU A 200 -3.03 10.38 26.15
CA LEU A 200 -2.95 9.50 24.99
C LEU A 200 -4.30 9.44 24.28
N GLN A 201 -4.33 9.87 23.03
CA GLN A 201 -5.49 9.88 22.16
C GLN A 201 -5.44 8.65 21.26
N VAL A 202 -6.49 7.82 21.34
CA VAL A 202 -6.57 6.55 20.60
C VAL A 202 -6.53 6.79 19.09
N ASN A 203 -7.19 7.84 18.59
CA ASN A 203 -7.18 8.17 17.17
C ASN A 203 -5.76 8.51 16.66
N PHE A 204 -4.94 9.23 17.44
CA PHE A 204 -3.57 9.55 17.03
C PHE A 204 -2.70 8.31 16.99
N LEU A 205 -2.83 7.42 17.97
CA LEU A 205 -2.11 6.15 18.00
C LEU A 205 -2.46 5.28 16.78
N ILE A 206 -3.76 5.14 16.47
CA ILE A 206 -4.23 4.39 15.30
C ILE A 206 -3.68 5.00 14.01
N ASN A 207 -3.83 6.31 13.82
CA ASN A 207 -3.31 6.99 12.63
C ASN A 207 -1.78 6.84 12.52
N GLY A 208 -1.04 6.93 13.62
CA GLY A 208 0.42 6.79 13.62
C GLY A 208 0.90 5.39 13.26
N ILE A 209 0.30 4.35 13.82
CA ILE A 209 0.64 2.96 13.49
C ILE A 209 0.24 2.64 12.04
N LEU A 210 -0.96 3.02 11.60
CA LEU A 210 -1.43 2.69 10.25
C LEU A 210 -0.69 3.49 9.16
N SER A 211 -0.41 4.78 9.38
CA SER A 211 0.37 5.60 8.43
C SER A 211 1.80 5.07 8.26
N SER A 212 2.45 4.68 9.36
CA SER A 212 3.82 4.17 9.31
C SER A 212 3.94 2.85 8.56
N ILE A 213 2.99 1.92 8.74
CA ILE A 213 2.98 0.68 7.94
C ILE A 213 2.60 0.91 6.48
N VAL A 214 1.77 1.92 6.16
CA VAL A 214 1.51 2.33 4.77
C VAL A 214 2.77 2.88 4.09
N SER A 215 3.50 3.78 4.74
CA SER A 215 4.69 4.41 4.12
C SER A 215 5.80 3.41 3.83
N ILE A 216 6.07 2.48 4.76
CA ILE A 216 7.14 1.48 4.59
C ILE A 216 6.81 0.45 3.51
N THR A 217 5.54 0.27 3.13
CA THR A 217 5.09 -0.59 2.03
C THR A 217 5.87 -0.32 0.72
N ALA A 218 6.33 0.92 0.49
CA ALA A 218 7.06 1.27 -0.73
C ALA A 218 8.43 0.59 -0.82
N LEU A 219 9.11 0.38 0.31
CA LEU A 219 10.53 -0.02 0.38
C LEU A 219 10.85 -1.04 1.48
N CYS A 220 9.85 -1.78 1.97
CA CYS A 220 10.00 -2.68 3.11
C CYS A 220 11.10 -3.75 2.90
N ALA A 221 11.29 -4.26 1.68
CA ALA A 221 12.35 -5.23 1.38
C ALA A 221 13.71 -4.62 1.02
N VAL A 222 13.79 -3.30 0.80
CA VAL A 222 14.99 -2.59 0.30
C VAL A 222 15.44 -1.45 1.20
N SER A 223 14.96 -1.42 2.44
CA SER A 223 15.36 -0.49 3.50
C SER A 223 16.13 -1.20 4.61
N ARG A 224 16.98 -0.47 5.34
CA ARG A 224 17.56 -0.98 6.58
C ARG A 224 16.54 -0.91 7.71
N PRO A 225 16.59 -1.82 8.70
CA PRO A 225 15.67 -1.80 9.83
C PRO A 225 15.58 -0.46 10.56
N TRP A 226 16.70 0.26 10.71
CA TRP A 226 16.70 1.57 11.36
C TRP A 226 16.16 2.70 10.47
N HIS A 227 16.27 2.61 9.13
CA HIS A 227 15.59 3.54 8.22
C HIS A 227 14.08 3.44 8.42
N ALA A 228 13.57 2.22 8.58
CA ALA A 228 12.13 1.99 8.77
C ALA A 228 11.58 2.72 10.00
N LEU A 229 12.30 2.77 11.13
CA LEU A 229 11.91 3.56 12.30
C LEU A 229 11.68 5.04 11.95
N ILE A 230 12.62 5.63 11.21
CA ILE A 230 12.55 7.05 10.82
C ILE A 230 11.40 7.27 9.83
N ILE A 231 11.29 6.42 8.81
CA ILE A 231 10.23 6.50 7.80
C ILE A 231 8.87 6.45 8.47
N GLY A 232 8.66 5.50 9.38
CA GLY A 232 7.42 5.35 10.12
C GLY A 232 7.12 6.54 11.04
N GLY A 233 8.12 7.04 11.77
CA GLY A 233 7.96 8.21 12.62
C GLY A 233 7.56 9.46 11.85
N VAL A 234 8.27 9.76 10.76
CA VAL A 234 7.97 10.92 9.89
C VAL A 234 6.59 10.76 9.25
N SER A 235 6.22 9.56 8.79
CA SER A 235 4.89 9.29 8.25
C SER A 235 3.78 9.57 9.26
N SER A 236 3.97 9.16 10.52
CA SER A 236 3.02 9.42 11.59
C SER A 236 2.88 10.92 11.88
N ALA A 237 3.98 11.66 11.86
CA ALA A 237 3.94 13.10 12.07
C ALA A 237 3.18 13.82 10.95
N PHE A 238 3.42 13.45 9.68
CA PHE A 238 2.67 14.00 8.54
C PHE A 238 1.19 13.66 8.62
N SER A 239 0.86 12.39 8.83
CA SER A 239 -0.52 11.90 8.92
C SER A 239 -1.33 12.64 9.99
N ILE A 240 -0.80 12.79 11.20
CA ILE A 240 -1.48 13.50 12.30
C ILE A 240 -1.58 15.01 12.03
N SER A 241 -0.61 15.59 11.32
CA SER A 241 -0.61 17.03 10.99
C SER A 241 -1.67 17.40 9.94
N VAL A 242 -2.14 16.43 9.16
CA VAL A 242 -3.17 16.63 8.12
C VAL A 242 -4.58 16.66 8.70
N LEU A 243 -4.82 16.01 9.84
CA LEU A 243 -6.13 16.02 10.52
C LEU A 243 -6.73 17.44 10.70
N PRO A 244 -6.04 18.41 11.32
CA PRO A 244 -6.58 19.77 11.47
C PRO A 244 -6.75 20.51 10.14
N LEU A 245 -5.99 20.14 9.10
CA LEU A 245 -6.18 20.73 7.76
C LEU A 245 -7.49 20.24 7.15
N LEU A 246 -7.82 18.96 7.27
CA LEU A 246 -9.10 18.42 6.80
C LEU A 246 -10.27 19.07 7.54
N ASP A 247 -10.17 19.24 8.86
CA ASP A 247 -11.18 19.96 9.65
C ASP A 247 -11.33 21.41 9.16
N ARG A 248 -10.21 22.12 8.88
CA ARG A 248 -10.23 23.49 8.36
C ARG A 248 -10.90 23.59 6.99
N PHE A 249 -10.67 22.62 6.11
CA PHE A 249 -11.31 22.56 4.79
C PHE A 249 -12.72 21.95 4.83
N LYS A 250 -13.24 21.62 6.02
CA LYS A 250 -14.53 20.95 6.20
C LYS A 250 -14.64 19.66 5.39
N VAL A 251 -13.56 18.90 5.30
CA VAL A 251 -13.52 17.56 4.69
C VAL A 251 -13.73 16.53 5.79
N ASP A 252 -14.87 15.84 5.73
CA ASP A 252 -15.22 14.81 6.70
C ASP A 252 -14.75 13.43 6.24
N ASP A 253 -13.61 13.02 6.79
CA ASP A 253 -13.03 11.69 6.63
C ASP A 253 -13.23 10.89 7.92
N PRO A 254 -14.22 9.96 7.97
CA PRO A 254 -14.61 9.30 9.22
C PRO A 254 -13.54 8.43 9.84
N VAL A 255 -12.67 7.82 9.03
CA VAL A 255 -11.67 6.85 9.50
C VAL A 255 -10.23 7.30 9.28
N GLY A 256 -10.02 8.43 8.60
CA GLY A 256 -8.69 8.95 8.29
C GLY A 256 -8.05 8.30 7.07
N ILE A 257 -8.82 8.00 6.02
CA ILE A 257 -8.29 7.47 4.76
C ILE A 257 -7.24 8.41 4.13
N VAL A 258 -7.50 9.71 4.11
CA VAL A 258 -6.60 10.72 3.55
C VAL A 258 -5.29 10.81 4.35
N PRO A 259 -5.31 11.03 5.69
CA PRO A 259 -4.07 11.10 6.46
C PRO A 259 -3.34 9.75 6.48
N ILE A 260 -4.02 8.61 6.56
CA ILE A 260 -3.35 7.29 6.64
C ILE A 260 -2.81 6.85 5.30
N HIS A 261 -3.59 6.96 4.22
CA HIS A 261 -3.19 6.40 2.93
C HIS A 261 -2.55 7.45 2.03
N LEU A 262 -3.21 8.57 1.74
CA LEU A 262 -2.68 9.54 0.78
C LEU A 262 -1.37 10.16 1.26
N THR A 263 -1.37 10.73 2.46
CA THR A 263 -0.21 11.52 2.92
C THR A 263 0.99 10.65 3.27
N SER A 264 0.73 9.49 3.89
CA SER A 264 1.76 8.50 4.16
C SER A 264 2.36 7.91 2.89
N SER A 265 1.56 7.71 1.84
CA SER A 265 2.07 7.21 0.57
C SER A 265 2.93 8.24 -0.17
N ILE A 266 2.56 9.52 -0.12
CA ILE A 266 3.41 10.59 -0.68
C ILE A 266 4.78 10.56 0.01
N TRP A 267 4.79 10.49 1.34
CA TRP A 267 6.04 10.36 2.10
C TRP A 267 6.77 9.05 1.79
N GLY A 268 6.08 7.91 1.79
CA GLY A 268 6.67 6.60 1.52
C GLY A 268 7.35 6.52 0.15
N MET A 269 6.70 7.01 -0.90
CA MET A 269 7.27 7.08 -2.25
C MET A 269 8.43 8.08 -2.34
N THR A 270 8.40 9.16 -1.56
CA THR A 270 9.55 10.09 -1.46
C THR A 270 10.72 9.42 -0.74
N ALA A 271 10.44 8.68 0.33
CA ALA A 271 11.43 7.98 1.14
C ALA A 271 12.17 6.89 0.35
N VAL A 272 11.54 6.29 -0.67
CA VAL A 272 12.22 5.41 -1.64
C VAL A 272 13.45 6.11 -2.23
N GLY A 273 13.31 7.35 -2.70
CA GLY A 273 14.41 8.10 -3.31
C GLY A 273 15.56 8.43 -2.34
N ILE A 274 15.29 8.41 -1.03
CA ILE A 274 16.26 8.79 0.02
C ILE A 274 16.93 7.56 0.64
N PHE A 275 16.16 6.51 0.92
CA PHE A 275 16.57 5.38 1.78
C PHE A 275 16.65 4.02 1.06
N CYS A 276 16.30 3.94 -0.23
CA CYS A 276 16.39 2.70 -0.99
C CYS A 276 17.86 2.28 -1.17
N GLU A 277 18.19 1.06 -0.76
CA GLU A 277 19.52 0.50 -0.93
C GLU A 277 19.57 -0.55 -2.04
N LYS A 278 20.66 -0.54 -2.82
CA LYS A 278 20.97 -1.61 -3.76
C LYS A 278 21.29 -2.88 -2.97
N ASP A 279 20.48 -3.92 -3.13
CA ASP A 279 20.75 -5.20 -2.47
C ASP A 279 21.94 -5.92 -3.13
N ARG A 280 23.07 -5.95 -2.43
CA ARG A 280 24.31 -6.62 -2.87
C ARG A 280 24.14 -8.12 -3.11
N TYR A 281 23.15 -8.77 -2.48
CA TYR A 281 22.92 -10.21 -2.62
C TYR A 281 22.08 -10.57 -3.86
N LEU A 282 21.23 -9.66 -4.37
CA LEU A 282 20.55 -9.83 -5.65
C LEU A 282 21.50 -9.59 -6.84
N VAL A 283 22.35 -8.56 -6.75
CA VAL A 283 23.31 -8.20 -7.83
C VAL A 283 24.42 -9.24 -7.99
N SER A 284 24.93 -9.80 -6.88
CA SER A 284 25.96 -10.85 -6.93
C SER A 284 25.46 -12.17 -7.51
N ARG A 285 24.18 -12.52 -7.31
CA ARG A 285 23.57 -13.71 -7.95
C ARG A 285 23.31 -13.52 -9.43
N ILE A 286 22.87 -12.35 -9.89
CA ILE A 286 22.74 -12.09 -11.34
C ILE A 286 24.11 -12.21 -12.02
N LYS A 287 25.17 -11.66 -11.40
CA LYS A 287 26.54 -11.86 -11.88
C LYS A 287 26.97 -13.33 -11.88
N LYS A 288 26.75 -14.04 -10.77
CA LYS A 288 27.14 -15.46 -10.64
C LYS A 288 26.33 -16.38 -11.55
N MET A 289 25.06 -16.09 -11.79
CA MET A 289 24.20 -16.83 -12.69
C MET A 289 24.59 -16.54 -14.14
N ASN A 290 24.90 -15.29 -14.50
CA ASN A 290 25.46 -14.94 -15.81
C ASN A 290 26.85 -15.57 -16.05
N GLU A 291 27.68 -15.72 -15.01
CA GLU A 291 28.94 -16.48 -15.10
C GLU A 291 28.71 -17.98 -15.27
N ILE A 292 27.74 -18.56 -14.55
CA ILE A 292 27.36 -19.98 -14.69
C ILE A 292 26.80 -20.24 -16.10
N TRP A 293 25.92 -19.39 -16.61
CA TRP A 293 25.41 -19.46 -17.99
C TRP A 293 26.51 -19.29 -19.04
N ARG A 294 27.45 -18.35 -18.83
CA ARG A 294 28.64 -18.22 -19.69
C ARG A 294 29.50 -19.48 -19.68
N ASN A 295 29.75 -20.07 -18.52
CA ASN A 295 30.61 -21.26 -18.41
C ASN A 295 29.93 -22.57 -18.87
N LEU A 296 28.60 -22.63 -18.86
CA LEU A 296 27.83 -23.78 -19.37
C LEU A 296 27.63 -23.75 -20.90
N PHE A 297 27.67 -22.56 -21.54
CA PHE A 297 27.34 -22.40 -22.96
C PHE A 297 28.42 -21.75 -23.83
N LEU A 298 29.54 -21.27 -23.28
CA LEU A 298 30.69 -20.78 -24.07
C LEU A 298 31.88 -21.72 -24.28
N PRO A 299 31.97 -22.98 -23.81
CA PRO A 299 33.07 -23.86 -24.25
C PRO A 299 32.84 -24.46 -25.65
N MET A 300 31.94 -23.90 -26.46
CA MET A 300 31.57 -24.45 -27.78
C MET A 300 31.70 -23.45 -28.94
N PHE A 301 32.57 -22.45 -28.80
CA PHE A 301 33.14 -21.67 -29.90
C PHE A 301 34.61 -21.35 -29.62
#